data_AF-A0A833GNZ9-F1
#
_entry.id   AF-A0A833GNZ9-F1
#
_cell.length_a   1.000
_cell.length_b   1.000
_cell.length_c   1.000
_cell.angle_alpha   90.00
_cell.angle_beta   90.00
_cell.angle_gamma   90.00
#
_symmetry.space_group_name_H-M   'P 1'
#
loop_
_entity.id
_entity.type
_entity.pdbx_description
1 polymer ?
#
loop_
_entity_poly.entity_id
_entity_poly.type
_entity_poly.pdbx_seq_one_letter_code
_entity_poly.pdbx_strand_id
1 'polypeptide(L)'
;MENETLHARLMEDARRYDPAEHNRSLLVPFKDVILLCRAKFMSYEQIAATLTRHGLRSSPASVGVFCRRHYTKADILRERQRVEAGRKPAGAAPLAPIIPPGAPGKRGPRIARDNY
;
A
#
# COMPACT_ATOMS: atom_id res chain seq x y z
N MET A 1 -4.20 -23.62 50.02
CA MET A 1 -2.88 -23.13 49.55
C MET A 1 -2.71 -23.19 48.03
N GLU A 2 -3.12 -24.25 47.31
CA GLU A 2 -3.01 -24.30 45.83
C GLU A 2 -3.74 -23.16 45.08
N ASN A 3 -4.94 -22.77 45.52
CA ASN A 3 -5.69 -21.68 44.90
C ASN A 3 -5.04 -20.29 45.06
N GLU A 4 -4.36 -20.03 46.19
CA GLU A 4 -3.63 -18.77 46.38
C GLU A 4 -2.40 -18.69 45.48
N THR A 5 -1.68 -19.80 45.30
CA THR A 5 -0.55 -19.87 44.36
C THR A 5 -1.01 -19.76 42.90
N LEU A 6 -2.17 -20.30 42.54
CA LEU A 6 -2.76 -20.15 41.21
C LEU A 6 -3.20 -18.70 40.97
N HIS A 7 -3.87 -18.09 41.94
CA HIS A 7 -4.30 -16.69 41.87
C HIS A 7 -3.10 -15.72 41.74
N ALA A 8 -2.03 -15.94 42.51
CA ALA A 8 -0.81 -15.12 42.40
C ALA A 8 -0.16 -15.23 41.01
N ARG A 9 -0.13 -16.44 40.43
CA ARG A 9 0.36 -16.64 39.05
C ARG A 9 -0.51 -15.93 38.02
N LEU A 10 -1.84 -16.06 38.11
CA LEU A 10 -2.77 -15.37 37.22
C LEU A 10 -2.67 -13.84 37.34
N MET A 11 -2.47 -13.31 38.55
CA MET A 11 -2.24 -11.88 38.79
C MET A 11 -0.90 -11.40 38.21
N GLU A 12 0.16 -12.23 38.28
CA GLU A 12 1.44 -11.92 37.64
C GLU A 12 1.32 -11.93 36.11
N ASP A 13 0.64 -12.92 35.53
CA ASP A 13 0.36 -12.97 34.10
C ASP A 13 -0.49 -11.78 33.64
N ALA A 14 -1.53 -11.43 34.40
CA ALA A 14 -2.36 -10.25 34.12
C ALA A 14 -1.57 -8.94 34.17
N ARG A 15 -0.58 -8.83 35.06
CA ARG A 15 0.34 -7.67 35.13
C ARG A 15 1.33 -7.62 33.97
N ARG A 16 1.75 -8.79 33.46
CA ARG A 16 2.66 -8.89 32.31
C ARG A 16 1.96 -8.76 30.97
N TYR A 17 0.64 -8.94 30.93
CA TYR A 17 -0.14 -8.80 29.70
C TYR A 17 -0.14 -7.35 29.22
N ASP A 18 0.69 -7.06 28.22
CA ASP A 18 0.61 -5.82 27.46
C ASP A 18 -0.37 -6.03 26.28
N PRO A 19 -1.60 -5.47 26.36
CA PRO A 19 -2.57 -5.59 25.27
C PRO A 19 -2.03 -4.98 23.96
N ALA A 20 -1.13 -4.02 24.04
CA ALA A 20 -0.53 -3.41 22.86
C ALA A 20 0.52 -4.32 22.21
N GLU A 21 1.32 -5.09 22.97
CA GLU A 21 2.26 -6.10 22.43
C GLU A 21 1.53 -7.25 21.74
N HIS A 22 0.42 -7.72 22.32
CA HIS A 22 -0.38 -8.79 21.72
C HIS A 22 -0.95 -8.36 20.36
N ASN A 23 -1.52 -7.15 20.28
CA ASN A 23 -2.03 -6.60 19.02
C ASN A 23 -0.91 -6.32 18.00
N ARG A 24 0.28 -5.90 18.46
CA ARG A 24 1.45 -5.68 17.57
C ARG A 24 1.86 -6.99 16.91
N SER A 25 2.06 -8.05 17.70
CA SER A 25 2.49 -9.37 17.21
C SER A 25 1.51 -9.94 16.19
N LEU A 26 0.21 -9.67 16.35
CA LEU A 26 -0.82 -10.14 15.44
C LEU A 26 -0.82 -9.40 14.08
N LEU A 27 -0.41 -8.13 14.03
CA LEU A 27 -0.40 -7.32 12.80
C LEU A 27 0.92 -7.39 12.03
N VAL A 28 2.04 -7.78 12.67
CA VAL A 28 3.36 -7.89 12.03
C VAL A 28 3.35 -8.74 10.76
N PRO A 29 2.72 -9.93 10.71
CA PRO A 29 2.68 -10.75 9.49
C PRO A 29 1.93 -10.09 8.31
N PHE A 30 1.05 -9.13 8.61
CA PHE A 30 0.20 -8.46 7.63
C PHE A 30 0.69 -7.04 7.31
N LYS A 31 1.95 -6.73 7.64
CA LYS A 31 2.55 -5.41 7.44
C LYS A 31 2.36 -4.91 6.00
N ASP A 32 2.76 -5.69 5.00
CA ASP A 32 2.63 -5.28 3.59
C ASP A 32 1.17 -5.04 3.16
N VAL A 33 0.24 -5.85 3.66
CA VAL A 33 -1.20 -5.66 3.37
C VAL A 33 -1.71 -4.34 3.96
N ILE A 34 -1.35 -4.04 5.21
CA ILE A 34 -1.73 -2.79 5.87
C ILE A 34 -1.09 -1.59 5.15
N LEU A 35 0.17 -1.70 4.73
CA LEU A 35 0.85 -0.67 3.94
C LEU A 35 0.12 -0.42 2.60
N LEU A 36 -0.28 -1.48 1.90
CA LEU A 36 -1.05 -1.38 0.66
C LEU A 36 -2.41 -0.71 0.89
N CYS A 37 -3.12 -1.07 1.96
CA CYS A 37 -4.38 -0.41 2.32
C CYS A 37 -4.18 1.10 2.57
N ARG A 38 -3.09 1.48 3.25
CA ARG A 38 -2.73 2.90 3.47
C ARG A 38 -2.35 3.62 2.17
N ALA A 39 -1.64 2.96 1.27
CA ALA A 39 -1.32 3.49 -0.06
C ALA A 39 -2.60 3.79 -0.87
N LYS A 40 -3.62 2.93 -0.73
CA LYS A 40 -4.98 3.06 -1.29
C LYS A 40 -5.91 4.03 -0.52
N PHE A 41 -5.37 4.85 0.39
CA PHE A 41 -6.13 5.84 1.17
C PHE A 41 -7.20 5.27 2.12
N MET A 42 -7.13 3.99 2.50
CA MET A 42 -8.05 3.48 3.53
C MET A 42 -7.81 4.14 4.89
N SER A 43 -8.90 4.46 5.58
CA SER A 43 -8.88 4.92 6.96
C SER A 43 -8.50 3.79 7.91
N TYR A 44 -8.05 4.11 9.13
CA TYR A 44 -7.73 3.09 10.13
C TYR A 44 -8.96 2.25 10.52
N GLU A 45 -10.16 2.84 10.49
CA GLU A 45 -11.41 2.12 10.73
C GLU A 45 -11.72 1.12 9.62
N GLN A 46 -11.53 1.53 8.35
CA GLN A 46 -11.73 0.63 7.21
C GLN A 46 -10.74 -0.53 7.22
N ILE A 47 -9.49 -0.28 7.61
CA ILE A 47 -8.46 -1.32 7.75
C ILE A 47 -8.85 -2.29 8.87
N ALA A 48 -9.20 -1.78 10.06
CA ALA A 48 -9.62 -2.60 11.19
C ALA A 48 -10.87 -3.44 10.86
N ALA A 49 -11.85 -2.86 10.17
CA ALA A 49 -13.04 -3.58 9.72
C ALA A 49 -12.69 -4.69 8.71
N THR A 50 -11.76 -4.42 7.78
CA THR A 50 -11.30 -5.42 6.80
C THR A 50 -10.58 -6.57 7.49
N LEU A 51 -9.64 -6.27 8.40
CA LEU A 51 -8.94 -7.27 9.19
C LEU A 51 -9.91 -8.13 10.01
N THR A 52 -10.91 -7.49 10.63
CA THR A 52 -11.94 -8.18 11.43
C THR A 52 -12.78 -9.14 10.58
N ARG A 53 -13.14 -8.77 9.34
CA ARG A 53 -13.86 -9.66 8.40
C ARG A 53 -13.07 -10.93 8.06
N HIS A 54 -11.74 -10.87 8.14
CA HIS A 54 -10.85 -12.01 7.91
C HIS A 54 -10.43 -12.72 9.20
N GLY A 55 -11.10 -12.45 10.34
CA GLY A 55 -10.86 -13.12 11.61
C GLY A 55 -9.80 -12.48 12.51
N LEU A 56 -9.20 -11.36 12.09
CA LEU A 56 -8.20 -10.63 12.87
C LEU A 56 -8.88 -9.53 13.68
N ARG A 57 -9.20 -9.83 14.94
CA ARG A 57 -9.79 -8.87 15.88
C ARG A 57 -8.80 -7.74 16.17
N SER A 58 -8.93 -6.63 15.46
CA SER A 58 -8.06 -5.47 15.59
C SER A 58 -8.88 -4.20 15.76
N SER A 59 -8.47 -3.34 16.68
CA SER A 59 -9.12 -2.05 16.88
C SER A 59 -8.53 -0.98 15.94
N PRO A 60 -9.29 0.07 15.56
CA PRO A 60 -8.75 1.19 14.80
C PRO A 60 -7.55 1.86 15.49
N ALA A 61 -7.56 1.91 16.83
CA ALA A 61 -6.45 2.43 17.63
C ALA A 61 -5.19 1.56 17.50
N SER A 62 -5.33 0.23 17.59
CA SER A 62 -4.23 -0.73 17.40
C SER A 62 -3.59 -0.56 16.02
N VAL A 63 -4.41 -0.44 14.97
CA VAL A 63 -3.94 -0.21 13.59
C VAL A 63 -3.22 1.13 13.47
N GLY A 64 -3.75 2.19 14.09
CA GLY A 64 -3.14 3.52 14.09
C GLY A 64 -1.76 3.54 14.76
N VAL A 65 -1.63 2.92 15.94
CA VAL A 65 -0.35 2.79 16.65
C VAL A 65 0.65 2.00 15.83
N PHE A 66 0.22 0.87 15.26
CA PHE A 66 1.06 0.04 14.39
C PHE A 66 1.57 0.83 13.18
N CYS A 67 0.68 1.55 12.48
CA CYS A 67 1.06 2.34 11.31
C CYS A 67 2.08 3.43 11.65
N ARG A 68 1.90 4.15 12.77
CA ARG A 68 2.84 5.21 13.20
C ARG A 68 4.22 4.68 13.57
N ARG A 69 4.29 3.44 14.08
CA ARG A 69 5.54 2.82 14.53
C ARG A 69 6.30 2.15 13.40
N HIS A 70 5.61 1.60 12.40
CA HIS A 70 6.22 0.78 11.35
C HIS A 70 6.31 1.44 9.97
N TYR A 71 5.58 2.52 9.73
CA TYR A 71 5.59 3.21 8.43
C TYR A 71 5.95 4.67 8.59
N THR A 72 6.85 5.12 7.72
CA THR A 72 7.06 6.54 7.50
C THR A 72 6.11 7.06 6.42
N LYS A 73 5.93 8.39 6.34
CA LYS A 73 5.20 9.01 5.24
C LYS A 73 5.84 8.67 3.88
N ALA A 74 7.16 8.56 3.84
CA ALA A 74 7.91 8.23 2.63
C ALA A 74 7.59 6.80 2.14
N ASP A 75 7.47 5.83 3.04
CA ASP A 75 7.12 4.45 2.68
C ASP A 75 5.73 4.36 2.05
N ILE A 76 4.75 5.04 2.64
CA ILE A 76 3.37 5.06 2.13
C ILE A 76 3.33 5.73 0.74
N LEU A 77 4.07 6.82 0.55
CA LEU A 77 4.15 7.52 -0.74
C LEU A 77 4.84 6.66 -1.81
N ARG A 78 5.95 5.98 -1.45
CA ARG A 78 6.65 5.06 -2.35
C ARG A 78 5.74 3.92 -2.78
N GLU A 79 5.04 3.29 -1.84
CA GLU A 79 4.12 2.20 -2.18
C GLU A 79 2.93 2.71 -3.02
N ARG A 80 2.43 3.93 -2.77
CA ARG A 80 1.42 4.55 -3.62
C ARG A 80 1.90 4.69 -5.07
N GLN A 81 3.11 5.23 -5.27
CA GLN A 81 3.70 5.36 -6.60
C GLN A 81 3.85 4.00 -7.28
N ARG A 82 4.20 2.94 -6.54
CA ARG A 82 4.28 1.57 -7.09
C ARG A 82 2.91 1.05 -7.52
N VAL A 83 1.89 1.24 -6.71
CA VAL A 83 0.51 0.86 -7.04
C VAL A 83 0.02 1.62 -8.27
N GLU A 84 0.30 2.92 -8.38
CA GLU A 84 -0.07 3.75 -9.53
C GLU A 84 0.72 3.36 -10.80
N ALA A 85 2.01 3.08 -10.67
CA ALA A 85 2.85 2.62 -11.77
C ALA A 85 2.43 1.23 -12.29
N GLY A 86 2.04 0.31 -11.40
CA GLY A 86 1.46 -0.98 -11.78
C GLY A 86 0.03 -0.88 -12.33
N ARG A 87 -0.65 0.26 -12.11
CA ARG A 87 -1.99 0.55 -12.65
C ARG A 87 -1.94 1.27 -13.99
N LYS A 88 -0.76 1.70 -14.46
CA LYS A 88 -0.60 2.07 -15.87
C LYS A 88 -0.97 0.82 -16.69
N PRO A 89 -1.92 0.91 -17.63
CA PRO A 89 -2.20 -0.21 -18.51
C PRO A 89 -0.88 -0.60 -19.18
N ALA A 90 -0.64 -1.89 -19.32
CA ALA A 90 0.48 -2.46 -20.07
C ALA A 90 0.35 -2.13 -21.57
N GLY A 91 0.43 -0.84 -21.90
CA GLY A 91 0.14 -0.26 -23.21
C GLY A 91 0.73 1.14 -23.40
N ALA A 92 1.71 1.54 -22.59
CA ALA A 92 2.59 2.65 -22.92
C ALA A 92 3.94 2.09 -23.38
N ALA A 93 3.92 1.47 -24.56
CA ALA A 93 5.12 1.36 -25.36
C ALA A 93 5.71 2.77 -25.56
N PRO A 94 7.05 2.91 -25.61
CA PRO A 94 7.69 4.21 -25.79
C PRO A 94 7.14 4.88 -27.06
N LEU A 95 6.88 6.19 -26.93
CA LEU A 95 6.38 7.11 -27.95
C LEU A 95 6.98 6.80 -29.34
N ALA A 96 6.24 6.08 -30.18
CA ALA A 96 6.39 6.20 -31.61
C ALA A 96 5.75 7.54 -32.01
N PRO A 97 6.41 8.39 -32.82
CA PRO A 97 5.79 9.61 -33.30
C PRO A 97 4.58 9.23 -34.15
N ILE A 98 3.38 9.58 -33.67
CA ILE A 98 2.13 9.46 -34.41
C ILE A 98 2.15 10.55 -35.48
N ILE A 99 2.55 10.17 -36.69
CA ILE A 99 2.35 10.97 -37.90
C ILE A 99 0.85 10.92 -38.22
N PRO A 100 0.14 12.06 -38.33
CA PRO A 100 -1.29 12.06 -38.67
C PRO A 100 -1.50 11.56 -40.11
N PRO A 101 -2.52 10.72 -40.39
CA PRO A 101 -2.81 10.25 -41.74
C PRO A 101 -3.62 11.32 -42.50
N GLY A 102 -2.92 12.27 -43.10
CA GLY A 102 -3.44 13.04 -44.23
C GLY A 102 -3.05 12.35 -45.54
N ALA A 103 -4.08 11.93 -46.30
CA ALA A 103 -4.21 11.65 -47.74
C ALA A 103 -2.96 11.50 -48.66
N PRO A 104 -3.06 10.70 -49.75
CA PRO A 104 -1.92 10.16 -50.47
C PRO A 104 -1.26 11.20 -51.39
N GLY A 105 0.02 11.47 -51.17
CA GLY A 105 0.84 12.32 -52.04
C GLY A 105 2.21 11.70 -52.28
N LYS A 106 2.28 10.54 -52.93
CA LYS A 106 3.58 9.98 -53.35
C LYS A 106 4.05 10.64 -54.66
N ARG A 107 5.18 11.36 -54.52
CA ARG A 107 6.31 11.48 -55.45
C ARG A 107 6.11 12.29 -56.75
N GLY A 108 6.58 13.53 -56.73
CA GLY A 108 7.21 14.18 -57.89
C GLY A 108 8.72 14.31 -57.67
N PRO A 109 9.59 14.17 -58.70
CA PRO A 109 11.02 14.33 -58.55
C PRO A 109 11.46 15.81 -58.46
N ARG A 110 12.56 15.97 -57.72
CA ARG A 110 13.38 17.14 -57.40
C ARG A 110 13.72 18.02 -58.62
N ILE A 111 13.39 19.32 -58.55
CA ILE A 111 14.08 20.37 -59.31
C ILE A 111 14.33 21.55 -58.36
N ALA A 112 15.59 21.73 -57.96
CA ALA A 112 16.08 23.02 -57.50
C ALA A 112 16.14 23.93 -58.73
N ARG A 113 15.52 25.10 -58.65
CA ARG A 113 15.61 26.13 -59.68
C ARG A 113 16.17 27.38 -59.03
N ASP A 114 17.49 27.49 -59.04
CA ASP A 114 18.18 28.77 -59.03
C ASP A 114 17.78 29.56 -60.29
N ASN A 115 17.56 30.86 -60.12
CA ASN A 115 17.66 31.93 -61.12
C ASN A 115 17.51 33.24 -60.31
N TYR A 116 18.59 33.95 -60.03
CA TYR A 116 19.24 34.99 -60.85
C TYR A 116 18.33 36.18 -61.13
#